data_AF-H8GGA0-F1
#
_entry.id   AF-H8GGA0-F1
#
_cell.length_a   1.000
_cell.length_b   1.000
_cell.length_c   1.000
_cell.angle_alpha   90.00
_cell.angle_beta   90.00
_cell.angle_gamma   90.00
#
_symmetry.space_group_name_H-M   'P 1'
#
loop_
_entity.id
_entity.type
_entity.pdbx_description
1 polymer ?
#
loop_
_entity_poly.entity_id
_entity_poly.type
_entity_poly.pdbx_seq_one_letter_code
_entity_poly.pdbx_strand_id
1 'polypeptide(L)'
;MRRNIRVNNAVAYTPEISRRCVAYHEAGHAAAIYLLNRIRNIPPLLFNLRFSVIHSDTVTDFQTAYENYIACIEGGRLLHTLPDTLDDFRYISVENGQDWIRTRENLLNAFDADMINLLAGSLAEAKFVAEMDDEIFTYRLVDPPALENYGGSFDLALIEDYLQRYSPDQQTRDQKLNQLHQVAFNFINDYHNWRAISKLAEFILAADKDTICSEEVATILGE
;
A
#
# COMPACT_ATOMS: atom_id res chain seq x y z
N MET A 1 2.52 0.49 5.66
CA MET A 1 1.79 1.17 4.58
C MET A 1 1.29 2.47 5.17
N ARG A 2 1.72 3.60 4.59
CA ARG A 2 1.43 4.93 5.15
C ARG A 2 1.24 5.94 4.04
N ARG A 3 0.17 6.73 4.16
CA ARG A 3 -0.09 7.82 3.23
C ARG A 3 0.46 9.15 3.73
N ASN A 4 1.21 9.82 2.86
CA ASN A 4 1.79 11.15 3.09
C ASN A 4 0.76 12.28 2.93
N ILE A 5 1.04 13.44 3.54
CA ILE A 5 0.44 14.71 3.12
C ILE A 5 1.00 15.06 1.73
N ARG A 6 0.13 15.35 0.75
CA ARG A 6 0.59 15.82 -0.57
C ARG A 6 1.20 17.22 -0.40
N VAL A 7 2.51 17.35 -0.63
CA VAL A 7 3.24 18.64 -0.48
C VAL A 7 3.25 19.46 -1.77
N ASN A 8 3.11 18.82 -2.94
CA ASN A 8 3.21 19.49 -4.24
C ASN A 8 2.01 19.18 -5.14
N ASN A 9 0.98 20.02 -5.10
CA ASN A 9 0.00 20.12 -6.18
C ASN A 9 -0.23 21.60 -6.52
N ALA A 10 -0.09 21.97 -7.79
CA ALA A 10 -0.24 23.35 -8.29
C ALA A 10 -1.68 23.89 -8.21
N VAL A 11 -2.65 23.02 -7.88
CA VAL A 11 -4.01 23.38 -7.48
C VAL A 11 -4.32 22.60 -6.21
N ALA A 12 -4.49 23.29 -5.09
CA ALA A 12 -4.82 22.63 -3.83
C ALA A 12 -6.20 21.97 -3.96
N TYR A 13 -6.26 20.64 -3.82
CA TYR A 13 -7.53 19.93 -3.76
C TYR A 13 -8.38 20.45 -2.62
N THR A 14 -9.70 20.42 -2.81
CA THR A 14 -10.62 20.71 -1.72
C THR A 14 -10.42 19.70 -0.58
N PRO A 15 -10.79 20.04 0.67
CA PRO A 15 -10.73 19.10 1.79
C PRO A 15 -11.55 17.82 1.55
N GLU A 16 -12.60 17.89 0.73
CA GLU A 16 -13.43 16.75 0.35
C GLU A 16 -12.67 15.81 -0.61
N ILE A 17 -12.08 16.35 -1.68
CA ILE A 17 -11.29 15.55 -2.63
C ILE A 17 -10.10 14.90 -1.91
N SER A 18 -9.43 15.66 -1.03
CA SER A 18 -8.33 15.13 -0.22
C SER A 18 -8.76 13.95 0.65
N ARG A 19 -9.94 14.02 1.28
CA ARG A 19 -10.50 12.90 2.06
C ARG A 19 -10.81 11.68 1.19
N ARG A 20 -11.35 11.88 -0.01
CA ARG A 20 -11.60 10.77 -0.95
C ARG A 20 -10.29 10.12 -1.40
N CYS A 21 -9.26 10.90 -1.74
CA CYS A 21 -7.95 10.37 -2.08
C CYS A 21 -7.38 9.49 -0.97
N VAL A 22 -7.46 9.94 0.30
CA VAL A 22 -7.05 9.13 1.45
C VAL A 22 -7.85 7.83 1.55
N ALA A 23 -9.17 7.90 1.43
CA ALA A 23 -10.02 6.71 1.53
C ALA A 23 -9.70 5.66 0.44
N TYR A 24 -9.50 6.09 -0.80
CA TYR A 24 -9.12 5.18 -1.90
C TYR A 24 -7.72 4.60 -1.72
N HIS A 25 -6.77 5.39 -1.21
CA HIS A 25 -5.43 4.92 -0.90
C HIS A 25 -5.42 3.81 0.15
N GLU A 26 -6.07 4.03 1.29
CA GLU A 26 -6.14 3.03 2.35
C GLU A 26 -6.98 1.81 1.95
N ALA A 27 -8.07 2.01 1.21
CA ALA A 27 -8.86 0.92 0.64
C ALA A 27 -8.05 0.06 -0.33
N GLY A 28 -7.17 0.67 -1.14
CA GLY A 28 -6.27 -0.03 -2.05
C GLY A 28 -5.32 -0.97 -1.32
N HIS A 29 -4.63 -0.48 -0.28
CA HIS A 29 -3.78 -1.32 0.56
C HIS A 29 -4.58 -2.45 1.23
N ALA A 30 -5.69 -2.10 1.88
CA ALA A 30 -6.51 -3.04 2.63
C ALA A 30 -7.08 -4.16 1.74
N ALA A 31 -7.55 -3.81 0.55
CA ALA A 31 -8.02 -4.78 -0.43
C ALA A 31 -6.92 -5.69 -0.94
N ALA A 32 -5.70 -5.18 -1.16
CA ALA A 32 -4.56 -6.02 -1.54
C ALA A 32 -4.18 -6.99 -0.41
N ILE A 33 -4.08 -6.51 0.83
CA ILE A 33 -3.78 -7.34 2.00
C ILE A 33 -4.82 -8.45 2.18
N TYR A 34 -6.10 -8.18 1.90
CA TYR A 34 -7.16 -9.16 2.10
C TYR A 34 -7.36 -10.08 0.88
N LEU A 35 -7.58 -9.52 -0.31
CA LEU A 35 -7.93 -10.26 -1.52
C LEU A 35 -6.70 -10.87 -2.19
N LEU A 36 -5.65 -10.08 -2.41
CA LEU A 36 -4.49 -10.54 -3.16
C LEU A 36 -3.69 -11.57 -2.38
N ASN A 37 -3.50 -11.36 -1.08
CA ASN A 37 -2.82 -12.35 -0.23
C ASN A 37 -3.56 -13.70 -0.23
N ARG A 38 -4.91 -13.69 -0.22
CA ARG A 38 -5.71 -14.92 -0.33
C ARG A 38 -5.47 -15.64 -1.66
N ILE A 39 -5.44 -14.92 -2.78
CA ILE A 39 -5.12 -15.49 -4.10
C ILE A 39 -3.72 -16.12 -4.11
N ARG A 40 -2.78 -15.54 -3.35
CA ARG A 40 -1.40 -16.00 -3.22
C ARG A 40 -1.19 -17.07 -2.14
N ASN A 41 -2.26 -17.62 -1.54
CA ASN A 41 -2.22 -18.58 -0.44
C ASN A 41 -1.40 -18.10 0.77
N ILE A 42 -1.39 -16.79 1.02
CA ILE A 42 -0.76 -16.19 2.18
C ILE A 42 -1.77 -16.23 3.35
N PRO A 43 -1.36 -16.56 4.58
CA PRO A 43 -2.25 -16.57 5.72
C PRO A 43 -2.93 -15.21 5.95
N PRO A 44 -4.18 -15.19 6.47
CA PRO A 44 -4.83 -13.94 6.82
C PRO A 44 -3.99 -13.11 7.78
N LEU A 45 -3.92 -11.81 7.53
CA LEU A 45 -3.23 -10.86 8.39
C LEU A 45 -4.25 -10.04 9.16
N LEU A 46 -3.94 -9.81 10.44
CA LEU A 46 -4.62 -8.81 11.23
C LEU A 46 -3.99 -7.44 10.96
N PHE A 47 -4.84 -6.44 10.75
CA PHE A 47 -4.42 -5.07 10.51
C PHE A 47 -5.54 -4.10 10.87
N ASN A 48 -5.19 -2.84 11.11
CA ASN A 48 -6.12 -1.76 11.35
C ASN A 48 -5.80 -0.58 10.44
N LEU A 49 -6.82 0.00 9.81
CA LEU A 49 -6.72 1.31 9.20
C LEU A 49 -6.86 2.34 10.32
N ARG A 50 -5.91 3.26 10.42
CA ARG A 50 -5.95 4.38 11.37
C ARG A 50 -5.93 5.70 10.64
N PHE A 51 -6.78 6.61 11.08
CA PHE A 51 -6.89 7.96 10.55
C PHE A 51 -6.51 8.94 11.66
N SER A 52 -5.52 9.79 11.40
CA SER A 52 -5.09 10.84 12.33
C SER A 52 -5.79 12.15 11.98
N VAL A 53 -6.25 12.86 13.01
CA VAL A 53 -6.72 14.24 12.86
C VAL A 53 -5.48 15.12 12.72
N ILE A 54 -5.22 15.64 11.52
CA ILE A 54 -4.10 16.57 11.28
C ILE A 54 -4.35 17.84 12.10
N HIS A 55 -3.53 18.10 13.11
CA HIS A 55 -3.42 19.43 13.70
C HIS A 55 -2.43 20.21 12.84
N SER A 56 -2.97 21.08 11.97
CA SER A 56 -2.15 21.83 11.03
C SER A 56 -1.24 22.80 11.79
N ASP A 57 0.05 22.54 11.79
CA ASP A 57 1.07 23.59 11.81
C ASP A 57 2.28 23.07 11.02
N THR A 58 2.43 23.61 9.82
CA THR A 58 3.59 23.58 8.90
C THR A 58 4.68 22.55 9.19
N VAL A 59 4.70 21.48 8.40
CA VAL A 59 5.74 20.44 8.46
C VAL A 59 6.89 20.81 7.52
N THR A 60 8.07 21.09 8.06
CA THR A 60 9.28 21.53 7.32
C THR A 60 10.39 20.48 7.25
N ASP A 61 10.23 19.31 7.86
CA ASP A 61 11.23 18.22 7.91
C ASP A 61 10.57 16.84 7.64
N PHE A 62 11.29 15.95 6.95
CA PHE A 62 10.93 14.57 6.61
C PHE A 62 10.63 13.73 7.85
N GLN A 63 11.35 13.93 8.96
CA GLN A 63 11.09 13.22 10.21
C GLN A 63 9.74 13.64 10.83
N THR A 64 9.45 14.94 10.79
CA THR A 64 8.16 15.49 11.21
C THR A 64 7.04 15.10 10.24
N ALA A 65 7.33 14.92 8.94
CA ALA A 65 6.38 14.37 7.97
C ALA A 65 6.10 12.87 8.21
N TYR A 66 7.11 12.12 8.69
CA TYR A 66 6.99 10.71 9.08
C TYR A 66 6.07 10.51 10.28
N GLU A 67 6.03 11.47 11.19
CA GLU A 67 5.10 11.52 12.33
C GLU A 67 3.73 12.10 11.96
N ASN A 68 3.65 12.91 10.90
CA ASN A 68 2.42 13.52 10.37
C ASN A 68 1.84 12.73 9.17
N TYR A 69 1.64 11.42 9.33
CA TYR A 69 0.80 10.66 8.38
C TYR A 69 -0.66 11.11 8.53
N ILE A 70 -1.46 11.04 7.46
CA ILE A 70 -2.91 11.32 7.49
C ILE A 70 -3.69 10.04 7.80
N ALA A 71 -3.21 8.93 7.24
CA ALA A 71 -3.75 7.62 7.46
C ALA A 71 -2.64 6.59 7.32
N CYS A 72 -2.83 5.44 7.97
CA CYS A 72 -1.94 4.30 7.79
C CYS A 72 -2.66 2.98 8.05
N ILE A 73 -2.04 1.91 7.56
CA ILE A 73 -2.35 0.55 7.99
C ILE A 73 -1.31 0.11 9.02
N GLU A 74 -1.78 -0.09 10.25
CA GLU A 74 -1.04 -0.77 11.30
C GLU A 74 -1.19 -2.29 11.16
N GLY A 75 -0.08 -3.01 11.19
CA GLY A 75 -0.06 -4.43 10.83
C GLY A 75 -0.04 -4.62 9.31
N GLY A 76 -0.56 -5.75 8.83
CA GLY A 76 -0.77 -6.00 7.40
C GLY A 76 0.48 -6.25 6.55
N ARG A 77 1.69 -6.10 7.12
CA ARG A 77 2.94 -6.55 6.50
C ARG A 77 3.29 -7.96 6.96
N LEU A 78 3.80 -8.75 6.02
CA LEU A 78 4.27 -10.11 6.26
C LEU A 78 5.69 -10.11 6.81
N LEU A 79 6.53 -9.17 6.39
CA LEU A 79 7.92 -9.03 6.81
C LEU A 79 8.10 -7.75 7.62
N HIS A 80 8.15 -7.87 8.95
CA HIS A 80 8.38 -6.72 9.85
C HIS A 80 9.86 -6.35 9.97
N THR A 81 10.74 -7.36 9.89
CA THR A 81 12.19 -7.19 9.85
C THR A 81 12.69 -7.82 8.56
N LEU A 82 13.37 -7.02 7.75
CA LEU A 82 14.00 -7.52 6.53
C LEU A 82 15.37 -8.12 6.92
N PRO A 83 15.71 -9.32 6.43
CA PRO A 83 17.08 -9.83 6.58
C PRO A 83 18.04 -8.94 5.78
N ASP A 84 19.32 -8.90 6.16
CA ASP A 84 20.33 -8.09 5.46
C ASP A 84 20.43 -8.46 3.97
N THR A 85 20.24 -9.75 3.66
CA THR A 85 20.08 -10.25 2.29
C THR A 85 19.03 -11.35 2.27
N LEU A 86 18.35 -11.54 1.13
CA LEU A 86 17.39 -12.64 0.96
C LEU A 86 18.03 -14.03 0.96
N ASP A 87 19.35 -14.15 0.88
CA ASP A 87 20.02 -15.45 1.02
C ASP A 87 20.19 -15.87 2.49
N ASP A 88 19.95 -14.96 3.43
CA ASP A 88 20.11 -15.21 4.86
C ASP A 88 18.83 -15.73 5.56
N PHE A 89 18.23 -16.75 4.95
CA PHE A 89 17.02 -17.43 5.41
C PHE A 89 17.04 -17.91 6.87
N ARG A 90 18.24 -18.02 7.45
CA ARG A 90 18.45 -18.62 8.77
C ARG A 90 18.07 -17.71 9.93
N TYR A 91 17.75 -16.43 9.67
CA TYR A 91 17.46 -15.43 10.71
C TYR A 91 16.01 -14.96 10.79
N ILE A 92 15.09 -15.55 10.01
CA ILE A 92 13.66 -15.25 10.18
C ILE A 92 13.17 -16.03 11.40
N SER A 93 13.30 -15.39 12.57
CA SER A 93 12.96 -15.98 13.87
C SER A 93 11.50 -16.44 13.92
N VAL A 94 11.33 -17.67 14.40
CA VAL A 94 10.06 -18.32 14.75
C VAL A 94 9.26 -17.52 15.80
N GLU A 95 9.89 -16.59 16.52
CA GLU A 95 9.28 -15.85 17.63
C GLU A 95 8.25 -14.78 17.23
N ASN A 96 8.14 -14.41 15.94
CA ASN A 96 7.27 -13.31 15.49
C ASN A 96 5.94 -13.74 14.82
N GLY A 97 5.49 -14.98 15.01
CA GLY A 97 4.25 -15.47 14.39
C GLY A 97 4.36 -15.71 12.87
N GLN A 98 5.59 -15.79 12.35
CA GLN A 98 5.91 -16.06 10.94
C GLN A 98 6.10 -17.56 10.65
N ASP A 99 5.47 -18.43 11.43
CA ASP A 99 5.62 -19.90 11.37
C ASP A 99 5.37 -20.52 9.98
N TRP A 100 4.72 -19.80 9.08
CA TRP A 100 4.42 -20.23 7.72
C TRP A 100 5.57 -19.96 6.73
N ILE A 101 6.51 -19.06 7.04
CA ILE A 101 7.70 -18.77 6.21
C ILE A 101 8.78 -19.81 6.52
N ARG A 102 8.62 -21.01 5.96
CA ARG A 102 9.54 -22.15 6.21
C ARG A 102 10.51 -22.42 5.07
N THR A 103 10.25 -21.85 3.90
CA THR A 103 10.99 -22.12 2.67
C THR A 103 11.41 -20.84 1.98
N ARG A 104 12.37 -20.97 1.06
CA ARG A 104 12.80 -19.86 0.21
C ARG A 104 11.69 -19.24 -0.61
N GLU A 105 10.83 -20.10 -1.12
CA GLU A 105 9.66 -19.73 -1.86
C GLU A 105 8.66 -18.94 -1.00
N ASN A 106 8.43 -19.34 0.26
CA ASN A 106 7.49 -18.63 1.12
C ASN A 106 7.97 -17.22 1.46
N LEU A 107 9.26 -17.02 1.72
CA LEU A 107 9.80 -15.67 1.94
C LEU A 107 9.71 -14.81 0.68
N LEU A 108 10.08 -15.35 -0.48
CA LEU A 108 9.96 -14.61 -1.74
C LEU A 108 8.50 -14.25 -2.03
N ASN A 109 7.57 -15.15 -1.72
CA ASN A 109 6.14 -14.87 -1.85
C ASN A 109 5.68 -13.76 -0.88
N ALA A 110 6.14 -13.79 0.38
CA ALA A 110 5.86 -12.76 1.37
C ALA A 110 6.44 -11.39 0.98
N PHE A 111 7.68 -11.41 0.50
CA PHE A 111 8.41 -10.25 0.02
C PHE A 111 7.70 -9.57 -1.15
N ASP A 112 7.31 -10.36 -2.15
CA ASP A 112 6.56 -9.88 -3.31
C ASP A 112 5.18 -9.34 -2.92
N ALA A 113 4.47 -10.05 -2.03
CA ALA A 113 3.16 -9.64 -1.58
C ALA A 113 3.20 -8.32 -0.80
N ASP A 114 4.16 -8.13 0.10
CA ASP A 114 4.34 -6.86 0.81
C ASP A 114 4.55 -5.68 -0.15
N MET A 115 5.42 -5.83 -1.15
CA MET A 115 5.64 -4.75 -2.14
C MET A 115 4.42 -4.48 -3.00
N ILE A 116 3.68 -5.51 -3.40
CA ILE A 116 2.43 -5.30 -4.16
C ILE A 116 1.39 -4.61 -3.28
N ASN A 117 1.26 -5.01 -2.01
CA ASN A 117 0.37 -4.37 -1.05
C ASN A 117 0.75 -2.90 -0.85
N LEU A 118 2.05 -2.57 -0.81
CA LEU A 118 2.57 -1.20 -0.75
C LEU A 118 2.24 -0.39 -2.02
N LEU A 119 2.35 -0.97 -3.22
CA LEU A 119 2.01 -0.29 -4.47
C LEU A 119 0.50 -0.06 -4.64
N ALA A 120 -0.33 -0.94 -4.08
CA ALA A 120 -1.77 -0.92 -4.29
C ALA A 120 -2.46 0.37 -3.81
N GLY A 121 -1.99 0.98 -2.72
CA GLY A 121 -2.60 2.19 -2.18
C GLY A 121 -2.47 3.39 -3.11
N SER A 122 -1.25 3.75 -3.50
CA SER A 122 -1.00 4.86 -4.41
C SER A 122 -1.57 4.62 -5.82
N LEU A 123 -1.59 3.38 -6.30
CA LEU A 123 -2.26 3.02 -7.56
C LEU A 123 -3.79 3.19 -7.49
N ALA A 124 -4.42 2.82 -6.36
CA ALA A 124 -5.85 3.03 -6.16
C ALA A 124 -6.19 4.54 -6.11
N GLU A 125 -5.38 5.33 -5.42
CA GLU A 125 -5.52 6.79 -5.42
C GLU A 125 -5.33 7.38 -6.82
N ALA A 126 -4.34 6.91 -7.58
CA ALA A 126 -4.10 7.34 -8.96
C ALA A 126 -5.28 7.02 -9.88
N LYS A 127 -5.86 5.81 -9.77
CA LYS A 127 -7.04 5.42 -10.55
C LYS A 127 -8.26 6.27 -10.19
N PHE A 128 -8.47 6.54 -8.90
CA PHE A 128 -9.56 7.41 -8.45
C PHE A 128 -9.44 8.82 -9.04
N VAL A 129 -8.23 9.41 -9.00
CA VAL A 129 -7.99 10.75 -9.57
C VAL A 129 -8.23 10.74 -11.08
N ALA A 130 -7.72 9.74 -11.80
CA ALA A 130 -7.96 9.61 -13.24
C ALA A 130 -9.47 9.51 -13.57
N GLU A 131 -10.23 8.69 -12.84
CA GLU A 131 -11.69 8.59 -13.05
C GLU A 131 -12.43 9.88 -12.70
N MET A 132 -11.99 10.62 -11.68
CA MET A 132 -12.56 11.90 -11.30
C MET A 132 -12.34 12.98 -12.37
N ASP A 133 -11.16 12.98 -12.99
CA ASP A 133 -10.73 13.96 -14.00
C ASP A 133 -11.11 13.54 -15.44
N ASP A 134 -11.86 12.44 -15.62
CA ASP A 134 -12.21 11.84 -16.92
C ASP A 134 -10.97 11.49 -17.78
N GLU A 135 -9.88 11.10 -17.11
CA GLU A 135 -8.62 10.66 -17.70
C GLU A 135 -8.52 9.13 -17.77
N ILE A 136 -7.69 8.64 -18.70
CA ILE A 136 -7.46 7.20 -18.84
C ILE A 136 -6.38 6.77 -17.85
N PHE A 137 -6.73 5.85 -16.95
CA PHE A 137 -5.75 5.16 -16.09
C PHE A 137 -4.91 4.18 -16.91
N THR A 138 -3.63 4.51 -17.18
CA THR A 138 -2.73 3.70 -18.02
C THR A 138 -1.43 3.35 -17.30
N TYR A 139 -0.98 2.11 -17.47
CA TYR A 139 0.27 1.59 -16.92
C TYR A 139 1.51 2.42 -17.31
N ARG A 140 1.49 3.07 -18.49
CA ARG A 140 2.64 3.88 -18.96
C ARG A 140 2.73 5.25 -18.29
N LEU A 141 1.61 5.79 -17.82
CA LEU A 141 1.56 7.13 -17.20
C LEU A 141 1.70 7.07 -15.69
N VAL A 142 1.33 5.94 -15.09
CA VAL A 142 1.41 5.70 -13.66
C VAL A 142 2.56 4.74 -13.40
N ASP A 143 3.79 5.17 -13.69
CA ASP A 143 4.99 4.41 -13.35
C ASP A 143 5.34 4.54 -11.86
N PRO A 144 6.23 3.71 -11.29
CA PRO A 144 6.51 3.75 -9.87
C PRO A 144 6.93 5.14 -9.33
N PRO A 145 7.80 5.92 -9.99
CA PRO A 145 8.11 7.29 -9.56
C PRO A 145 6.88 8.22 -9.53
N ALA A 146 5.94 8.08 -10.49
CA ALA A 146 4.73 8.91 -10.51
C ALA A 146 3.83 8.69 -9.28
N LEU A 147 3.94 7.55 -8.58
CA LEU A 147 3.15 7.21 -7.39
C LEU A 147 3.43 8.13 -6.18
N GLU A 148 4.54 8.87 -6.17
CA GLU A 148 4.79 9.93 -5.18
C GLU A 148 3.70 11.01 -5.22
N ASN A 149 3.14 11.29 -6.39
CA ASN A 149 2.06 12.26 -6.56
C ASN A 149 0.72 11.76 -6.00
N TYR A 150 0.63 10.49 -5.62
CA TYR A 150 -0.59 9.81 -5.13
C TYR A 150 -0.39 9.28 -3.71
N GLY A 151 0.34 10.03 -2.88
CA GLY A 151 0.54 9.74 -1.45
C GLY A 151 1.55 8.63 -1.16
N GLY A 152 2.14 8.02 -2.20
CA GLY A 152 2.97 6.81 -2.11
C GLY A 152 4.42 6.99 -1.67
N SER A 153 4.88 8.19 -1.31
CA SER A 153 6.31 8.44 -1.01
C SER A 153 6.87 7.53 0.10
N PHE A 154 6.10 7.22 1.15
CA PHE A 154 6.54 6.33 2.22
C PHE A 154 6.56 4.88 1.77
N ASP A 155 5.56 4.47 0.98
CA ASP A 155 5.49 3.12 0.46
C ASP A 155 6.61 2.86 -0.55
N LEU A 156 6.93 3.83 -1.41
CA LEU A 156 8.05 3.77 -2.35
C LEU A 156 9.41 3.73 -1.64
N ALA A 157 9.60 4.54 -0.59
CA ALA A 157 10.81 4.47 0.22
C ALA A 157 10.99 3.08 0.85
N LEU A 158 9.90 2.48 1.34
CA LEU A 158 9.94 1.13 1.90
C LEU A 158 10.15 0.07 0.81
N ILE A 159 9.59 0.25 -0.39
CA ILE A 159 9.85 -0.64 -1.54
C ILE A 159 11.33 -0.59 -1.94
N GLU A 160 11.94 0.61 -1.96
CA GLU A 160 13.37 0.76 -2.22
C GLU A 160 14.21 0.02 -1.17
N ASP A 161 13.82 0.13 0.11
CA ASP A 161 14.44 -0.67 1.16
C ASP A 161 14.35 -2.17 0.88
N TYR A 162 13.18 -2.69 0.51
CA TYR A 162 12.99 -4.09 0.13
C TYR A 162 13.93 -4.47 -1.02
N LEU A 163 13.91 -3.70 -2.11
CA LEU A 163 14.67 -4.01 -3.32
C LEU A 163 16.19 -4.03 -3.08
N GLN A 164 16.70 -3.18 -2.19
CA GLN A 164 18.13 -3.21 -1.80
C GLN A 164 18.53 -4.53 -1.12
N ARG A 165 17.63 -5.16 -0.35
CA ARG A 165 17.87 -6.50 0.25
C ARG A 165 17.69 -7.62 -0.77
N TYR A 166 16.93 -7.38 -1.84
CA TYR A 166 16.69 -8.33 -2.91
C TYR A 166 17.90 -8.51 -3.82
N SER A 167 18.53 -7.41 -4.23
CA SER A 167 19.71 -7.46 -5.10
C SER A 167 20.54 -6.18 -5.01
N PRO A 168 21.89 -6.28 -5.02
CA PRO A 168 22.76 -5.12 -5.16
C PRO A 168 22.72 -4.53 -6.58
N ASP A 169 22.30 -5.29 -7.59
CA ASP A 169 22.27 -4.88 -9.00
C ASP A 169 21.01 -4.06 -9.33
N GLN A 170 21.19 -2.84 -9.82
CA GLN A 170 20.11 -1.91 -10.15
C GLN A 170 19.18 -2.48 -11.24
N GLN A 171 19.74 -3.08 -12.29
CA GLN A 171 18.94 -3.62 -13.40
C GLN A 171 17.99 -4.72 -12.91
N THR A 172 18.47 -5.59 -12.02
CA THR A 172 17.67 -6.64 -11.38
C THR A 172 16.57 -6.04 -10.49
N ARG A 173 16.87 -4.98 -9.74
CA ARG A 173 15.86 -4.26 -8.93
C ARG A 173 14.78 -3.63 -9.81
N ASP A 174 15.17 -2.96 -10.89
CA ASP A 174 14.24 -2.30 -11.82
C ASP A 174 13.32 -3.32 -12.51
N GLN A 175 13.87 -4.48 -12.89
CA GLN A 175 13.07 -5.58 -13.45
C GLN A 175 12.07 -6.12 -12.43
N LYS A 176 12.50 -6.31 -11.18
CA LYS A 176 11.64 -6.81 -10.10
C LYS A 176 10.53 -5.81 -9.79
N LEU A 177 10.86 -4.52 -9.66
CA LEU A 177 9.89 -3.46 -9.42
C LEU A 177 8.85 -3.39 -10.55
N ASN A 178 9.28 -3.43 -11.81
CA ASN A 178 8.36 -3.43 -12.95
C ASN A 178 7.41 -4.64 -12.94
N GLN A 179 7.90 -5.84 -12.61
CA GLN A 179 7.05 -7.02 -12.50
C GLN A 179 5.99 -6.87 -11.42
N LEU A 180 6.39 -6.41 -10.23
CA LEU A 180 5.48 -6.23 -9.09
C LEU A 180 4.48 -5.11 -9.34
N HIS A 181 4.94 -4.01 -9.95
CA HIS A 181 4.10 -2.91 -10.39
C HIS A 181 3.05 -3.35 -11.41
N GLN A 182 3.42 -4.19 -12.38
CA GLN A 182 2.45 -4.75 -13.32
C GLN A 182 1.38 -5.60 -12.63
N VAL A 183 1.76 -6.43 -11.63
CA VAL A 183 0.79 -7.22 -10.85
C VAL A 183 -0.14 -6.30 -10.05
N ALA A 184 0.41 -5.30 -9.36
CA ALA A 184 -0.37 -4.33 -8.59
C ALA A 184 -1.33 -3.53 -9.48
N PHE A 185 -0.84 -3.03 -10.63
CA PHE A 185 -1.64 -2.30 -11.59
C PHE A 185 -2.80 -3.15 -12.12
N ASN A 186 -2.54 -4.40 -12.51
CA ASN A 186 -3.58 -5.30 -12.98
C ASN A 186 -4.62 -5.61 -11.90
N PHE A 187 -4.18 -5.75 -10.64
CA PHE A 187 -5.09 -5.92 -9.51
C PHE A 187 -6.03 -4.72 -9.35
N ILE A 188 -5.52 -3.49 -9.40
CA ILE A 188 -6.32 -2.25 -9.32
C ILE A 188 -7.20 -2.04 -10.55
N ASN A 189 -6.72 -2.47 -11.72
CA ASN A 189 -7.45 -2.30 -12.97
C ASN A 189 -8.53 -3.36 -13.19
N ASP A 190 -8.50 -4.47 -12.46
CA ASP A 190 -9.56 -5.47 -12.47
C ASP A 190 -10.88 -4.88 -11.98
N TYR A 191 -11.97 -5.17 -12.70
CA TYR A 191 -13.29 -4.61 -12.43
C TYR A 191 -13.84 -5.01 -11.06
N HIS A 192 -13.69 -6.28 -10.67
CA HIS A 192 -14.24 -6.78 -9.41
C HIS A 192 -13.46 -6.24 -8.22
N ASN A 193 -12.12 -6.23 -8.32
CA ASN A 193 -11.27 -5.63 -7.29
C ASN A 193 -11.52 -4.13 -7.15
N TRP A 194 -11.63 -3.39 -8.26
CA TRP A 194 -11.91 -1.96 -8.22
C TRP A 194 -13.26 -1.64 -7.58
N ARG A 195 -14.29 -2.43 -7.88
CA ARG A 195 -15.60 -2.31 -7.25
C ARG A 195 -15.52 -2.54 -5.74
N ALA A 196 -14.77 -3.54 -5.30
CA ALA A 196 -14.56 -3.84 -3.89
C ALA A 196 -13.78 -2.72 -3.17
N ILE A 197 -12.72 -2.20 -3.80
CA ILE A 197 -11.95 -1.04 -3.32
C ILE A 197 -12.85 0.20 -3.19
N SER A 198 -13.67 0.49 -4.20
CA SER A 198 -14.60 1.62 -4.17
C SER A 198 -15.63 1.50 -3.04
N LYS A 199 -16.23 0.31 -2.86
CA LYS A 199 -17.16 0.04 -1.75
C LYS A 199 -16.50 0.25 -0.39
N LEU A 200 -15.25 -0.20 -0.22
CA LEU A 200 -14.49 0.00 1.01
C LEU A 200 -14.13 1.47 1.23
N ALA A 201 -13.76 2.21 0.18
CA ALA A 201 -13.49 3.64 0.26
C ALA A 201 -14.75 4.44 0.68
N GLU A 202 -15.91 4.09 0.12
CA GLU A 202 -17.20 4.68 0.53
C GLU A 202 -17.52 4.38 2.00
N PHE A 203 -17.27 3.15 2.45
CA PHE A 203 -17.42 2.78 3.86
C PHE A 203 -16.48 3.60 4.76
N ILE A 204 -15.20 3.73 4.41
CA ILE A 204 -14.23 4.56 5.15
C ILE A 204 -14.73 6.00 5.29
N LEU A 205 -15.24 6.59 4.21
CA LEU A 205 -15.77 7.96 4.22
C LEU A 205 -17.03 8.11 5.08
N ALA A 206 -17.86 7.08 5.17
CA ALA A 206 -19.13 7.10 5.90
C ALA A 206 -18.99 6.67 7.38
N ALA A 207 -17.95 5.92 7.74
CA ALA A 207 -17.85 5.26 9.04
C ALA A 207 -17.69 6.22 10.22
N ASP A 208 -17.20 7.45 9.99
CA ASP A 208 -16.86 8.44 11.04
C ASP A 208 -16.08 7.80 12.21
N LYS A 209 -15.07 6.99 11.85
CA LYS A 209 -14.23 6.24 12.77
C LYS A 209 -12.76 6.58 12.55
N ASP A 210 -12.04 6.77 13.64
CA ASP A 210 -10.57 6.91 13.63
C ASP A 210 -9.86 5.57 13.38
N THR A 211 -10.56 4.45 13.55
CA THR A 211 -10.01 3.10 13.37
C THR A 211 -11.04 2.15 12.76
N ILE A 212 -10.63 1.43 11.71
CA ILE A 212 -11.40 0.36 11.07
C ILE A 212 -10.55 -0.91 11.11
N CYS A 213 -11.07 -1.99 11.69
CA CYS A 213 -10.31 -3.23 11.86
C CYS A 213 -10.40 -4.18 10.65
N SER A 214 -9.48 -5.14 10.57
CA SER A 214 -9.42 -6.11 9.48
C SER A 214 -10.70 -6.95 9.30
N GLU A 215 -11.47 -7.18 10.37
CA GLU A 215 -12.73 -7.92 10.34
C GLU A 215 -13.85 -7.10 9.67
N GLU A 216 -13.88 -5.79 9.90
CA GLU A 216 -14.80 -4.88 9.20
C GLU A 216 -14.46 -4.84 7.71
N VAL A 217 -13.16 -4.70 7.39
CA VAL A 217 -12.68 -4.78 6.01
C VAL A 217 -13.08 -6.10 5.35
N ALA A 218 -12.85 -7.23 6.02
CA ALA A 218 -13.19 -8.55 5.53
C ALA A 218 -14.70 -8.72 5.28
N THR A 219 -15.55 -8.09 6.09
CA THR A 219 -17.01 -8.07 5.91
C THR A 219 -17.38 -7.31 4.64
N ILE A 220 -16.81 -6.11 4.42
CA ILE A 220 -17.12 -5.30 3.24
C ILE A 220 -16.63 -5.96 1.94
N LEU A 221 -15.44 -6.58 1.97
CA LEU A 221 -14.80 -7.21 0.81
C LEU A 221 -15.23 -8.67 0.57
N GLY A 222 -15.83 -9.32 1.57
CA GLY A 222 -16.33 -10.70 1.49
C GLY A 222 -17.76 -10.81 0.95
N GLU A 223 -18.46 -9.68 0.82
CA GLU A 223 -19.78 -9.49 0.20
C GLU A 223 -19.69 -9.15 -1.29
#